data_AF-A0A969GDG1-F1
#
_entry.id   AF-A0A969GDG1-F1
#
_cell.length_a   1.000
_cell.length_b   1.000
_cell.length_c   1.000
_cell.angle_alpha   90.00
_cell.angle_beta   90.00
_cell.angle_gamma   90.00
#
_symmetry.space_group_name_H-M   'P 1'
#
loop_
_entity.id
_entity.type
_entity.pdbx_description
1 polymer ?
#
loop_
_entity_poly.entity_id
_entity_poly.type
_entity_poly.pdbx_seq_one_letter_code
_entity_poly.pdbx_strand_id
1 'polypeptide(L)'
;MEKGYKIWYPQNDKEAIEKSVIDDVAILPSLPHFENSINSIISEIDVIWFDANKPVNFFEVEHSTPIYSGLLRFNDVLLTIGKVDNFNIVADSERESKFGREVNRPTFRASKLSEKVTFLNYQNIYQWFINISSQEKL
;
A
#
# COMPACT_ATOMS: atom_id res chain seq x y z
N MET A 1 5.66 18.52 4.02
CA MET A 1 4.53 17.62 4.32
C MET A 1 3.27 18.46 4.40
N GLU A 2 2.46 18.55 3.34
CA GLU A 2 1.38 19.56 3.26
C GLU A 2 -0.04 18.96 3.15
N LYS A 3 -0.19 17.63 3.08
CA LYS A 3 -1.50 16.99 2.86
C LYS A 3 -2.19 16.40 4.08
N GLY A 4 -1.59 16.40 5.26
CA GLY A 4 -2.26 15.93 6.48
C GLY A 4 -2.76 14.48 6.40
N TYR A 5 -2.18 13.65 5.52
CA TYR A 5 -2.54 12.24 5.41
C TYR A 5 -2.28 11.52 6.73
N LYS A 6 -3.15 10.56 7.01
CA LYS A 6 -3.01 9.71 8.18
C LYS A 6 -2.53 8.33 7.76
N ILE A 7 -1.65 7.74 8.55
CA ILE A 7 -1.12 6.40 8.29
C ILE A 7 -1.75 5.41 9.24
N TRP A 8 -2.18 4.28 8.71
CA TRP A 8 -2.52 3.10 9.49
C TRP A 8 -1.62 1.94 9.10
N TYR A 9 -1.33 1.09 10.07
CA TYR A 9 -0.61 -0.16 9.92
C TYR A 9 -1.01 -1.12 11.07
N PRO A 10 -0.85 -2.45 10.91
CA PRO A 10 -1.28 -3.44 11.88
C PRO A 10 -0.66 -3.23 13.27
N GLN A 11 -1.41 -3.60 14.31
CA GLN A 11 -1.01 -3.33 15.70
C GLN A 11 0.28 -4.07 16.12
N ASN A 12 0.51 -5.25 15.55
CA ASN A 12 1.72 -6.04 15.84
C ASN A 12 3.00 -5.35 15.35
N ASP A 13 2.88 -4.41 14.40
CA ASP A 13 4.02 -3.68 13.84
C ASP A 13 4.23 -2.31 14.51
N LYS A 14 3.34 -1.91 15.45
CA LYS A 14 3.42 -0.62 16.19
C LYS A 14 4.59 -0.53 17.15
N GLU A 15 5.14 -1.64 17.60
CA GLU A 15 6.27 -1.65 18.54
C GLU A 15 7.63 -1.51 17.84
N ALA A 16 7.70 -1.75 16.53
CA ALA A 16 8.93 -1.79 15.75
C ALA A 16 9.32 -0.45 15.08
N ILE A 17 8.45 0.57 15.14
CA ILE A 17 8.71 1.87 14.49
C ILE A 17 9.26 2.87 15.51
N GLU A 18 10.47 3.37 15.27
CA GLU A 18 11.09 4.39 16.11
C GLU A 18 10.23 5.66 16.14
N LYS A 19 9.96 6.19 17.33
CA LYS A 19 9.18 7.43 17.53
C LYS A 19 9.73 8.61 16.73
N SER A 20 11.04 8.67 16.52
CA SER A 20 11.74 9.68 15.70
C SER A 20 11.29 9.73 14.24
N VAL A 21 10.73 8.63 13.71
CA VAL A 21 10.20 8.55 12.34
C VAL A 21 8.75 9.08 12.25
N ILE A 22 8.06 9.14 13.40
CA ILE A 22 6.61 9.37 13.50
C ILE A 22 6.27 10.83 13.81
N ASP A 23 7.22 11.61 14.35
CA ASP A 23 6.92 12.90 15.02
C ASP A 23 6.19 13.95 14.15
N ASP A 24 6.21 13.84 12.81
CA ASP A 24 5.48 14.73 11.89
C ASP A 24 4.27 14.07 11.17
N VAL A 25 3.94 12.81 11.48
CA VAL A 25 2.92 12.02 10.75
C VAL A 25 1.77 11.59 11.67
N ALA A 26 0.53 11.86 11.23
CA ALA A 26 -0.67 11.46 11.97
C ALA A 26 -0.91 9.95 11.85
N ILE A 27 -0.65 9.17 12.90
CA ILE A 27 -0.99 7.74 12.93
C ILE A 27 -2.45 7.55 13.37
N LEU A 28 -3.19 6.72 12.63
CA LEU A 28 -4.52 6.27 13.02
C LEU A 28 -4.43 5.21 14.13
N PRO A 29 -5.14 5.38 15.26
CA PRO A 29 -5.12 4.41 16.35
C PRO A 29 -5.75 3.08 15.95
N SER A 30 -6.74 3.11 15.06
CA SER A 30 -7.46 1.94 14.53
C SER A 30 -7.76 2.10 13.05
N LEU A 31 -7.97 0.98 12.36
CA LEU A 31 -8.40 0.96 10.96
C LEU A 31 -9.81 1.57 10.88
N PRO A 32 -10.08 2.51 9.96
CA PRO A 32 -11.45 2.95 9.67
C PRO A 32 -12.32 1.76 9.26
N HIS A 33 -13.59 1.78 9.64
CA HIS A 33 -14.48 0.64 9.36
C HIS A 33 -14.81 0.55 7.86
N PHE A 34 -14.60 -0.64 7.29
CA PHE A 34 -15.03 -1.01 5.95
C PHE A 34 -16.15 -2.07 6.04
N GLU A 35 -16.81 -2.37 4.90
CA GLU A 35 -17.77 -3.48 4.84
C GLU A 35 -17.14 -4.79 5.35
N ASN A 36 -17.93 -5.60 6.08
CA ASN A 36 -17.43 -6.78 6.77
C ASN A 36 -16.69 -7.78 5.87
N SER A 37 -17.07 -7.87 4.59
CA SER A 37 -16.47 -8.77 3.60
C SER A 37 -15.01 -8.43 3.26
N ILE A 38 -14.59 -7.18 3.41
CA ILE A 38 -13.24 -6.72 3.02
C ILE A 38 -12.37 -6.31 4.21
N ASN A 39 -12.99 -6.07 5.37
CA ASN A 39 -12.28 -5.54 6.53
C ASN A 39 -11.13 -6.46 7.02
N SER A 40 -11.30 -7.79 6.96
CA SER A 40 -10.24 -8.74 7.30
C SER A 40 -9.06 -8.66 6.33
N ILE A 41 -9.33 -8.56 5.02
CA ILE A 41 -8.31 -8.46 3.97
C ILE A 41 -7.51 -7.17 4.12
N ILE A 42 -8.19 -6.04 4.33
CA ILE A 42 -7.53 -4.73 4.52
C ILE A 42 -6.69 -4.74 5.79
N SER A 43 -7.14 -5.42 6.85
CA SER A 43 -6.39 -5.50 8.10
C SER A 43 -5.08 -6.28 8.02
N GLU A 44 -4.90 -7.06 6.94
CA GLU A 44 -3.65 -7.76 6.66
C GLU A 44 -2.67 -6.91 5.84
N ILE A 45 -3.07 -5.75 5.32
CA ILE A 45 -2.18 -4.90 4.53
C ILE A 45 -1.22 -4.15 5.45
N ASP A 46 0.08 -4.19 5.12
CA ASP A 46 1.14 -3.70 6.00
C ASP A 46 1.03 -2.19 6.29
N VAL A 47 0.77 -1.37 5.28
CA VAL A 47 0.60 0.08 5.47
C VAL A 47 -0.48 0.64 4.55
N ILE A 48 -1.31 1.52 5.10
CA ILE A 48 -2.35 2.22 4.36
C ILE A 48 -2.31 3.71 4.69
N TRP A 49 -2.39 4.55 3.67
CA TRP A 49 -2.52 5.99 3.85
C TRP A 49 -3.96 6.41 3.63
N PHE A 50 -4.39 7.38 4.42
CA PHE A 50 -5.75 7.89 4.44
C PHE A 50 -5.78 9.39 4.22
N ASP A 51 -6.69 9.83 3.36
CA ASP A 51 -7.21 11.19 3.33
C ASP A 51 -8.50 11.23 4.16
N ALA A 52 -8.42 11.85 5.33
CA ALA A 52 -9.42 11.75 6.39
C ALA A 52 -9.72 10.28 6.76
N ASN A 53 -10.77 9.68 6.19
CA ASN A 53 -11.19 8.29 6.40
C ASN A 53 -11.20 7.48 5.09
N LYS A 54 -10.75 8.05 3.97
CA LYS A 54 -10.71 7.38 2.67
C LYS A 54 -9.31 6.84 2.42
N PRO A 55 -9.13 5.55 2.12
CA PRO A 55 -7.82 5.02 1.79
C PRO A 55 -7.38 5.55 0.42
N VAL A 56 -6.12 5.98 0.32
CA VAL A 56 -5.56 6.59 -0.90
C VAL A 56 -4.31 5.88 -1.43
N ASN A 57 -3.57 5.19 -0.55
CA ASN A 57 -2.42 4.36 -0.92
C ASN A 57 -2.37 3.12 -0.05
N PHE A 58 -1.98 2.00 -0.65
CA PHE A 58 -1.76 0.72 0.02
C PHE A 58 -0.36 0.22 -0.27
N PHE A 59 0.30 -0.36 0.74
CA PHE A 59 1.66 -0.86 0.64
C PHE A 59 1.76 -2.23 1.29
N GLU A 60 2.50 -3.11 0.62
CA GLU A 60 2.88 -4.45 1.06
C GLU A 60 4.40 -4.55 1.01
N VAL A 61 5.03 -4.88 2.13
CA VAL A 61 6.47 -4.98 2.34
C VAL A 61 6.88 -6.45 2.28
N GLU A 62 7.33 -6.88 1.12
CA GLU A 62 7.49 -8.29 0.77
C GLU A 62 8.96 -8.73 0.83
N HIS A 63 9.40 -9.20 2.00
CA HIS A 63 10.76 -9.73 2.21
C HIS A 63 10.90 -11.21 1.79
N SER A 64 10.15 -12.11 2.45
CA SER A 64 10.19 -13.57 2.25
C SER A 64 8.85 -14.15 1.81
N THR A 65 7.74 -13.48 2.15
CA THR A 65 6.37 -13.82 1.75
C THR A 65 6.21 -13.76 0.22
N PRO A 66 5.27 -14.53 -0.39
CA PRO A 66 5.03 -14.45 -1.83
C PRO A 66 4.32 -13.14 -2.22
N ILE A 67 4.93 -12.35 -3.13
CA ILE A 67 4.33 -11.13 -3.74
C ILE A 67 2.89 -11.36 -4.21
N TYR A 68 2.59 -12.56 -4.71
CA TYR A 68 1.26 -12.98 -5.12
C TYR A 68 0.19 -12.78 -4.04
N SER A 69 0.51 -13.01 -2.76
CA SER A 69 -0.42 -12.82 -1.66
C SER A 69 -0.78 -11.35 -1.44
N GLY A 70 0.20 -10.44 -1.50
CA GLY A 70 -0.06 -8.99 -1.52
C GLY A 70 -0.90 -8.57 -2.72
N LEU A 71 -0.57 -9.07 -3.92
CA LEU A 71 -1.35 -8.76 -5.14
C LEU A 71 -2.80 -9.25 -5.06
N LEU A 72 -3.08 -10.40 -4.44
CA LEU A 72 -4.44 -10.88 -4.23
C LEU A 72 -5.22 -9.96 -3.29
N ARG A 73 -4.63 -9.57 -2.15
CA ARG A 73 -5.27 -8.64 -1.20
C ARG A 73 -5.61 -7.31 -1.90
N PHE A 74 -4.69 -6.77 -2.70
CA PHE A 74 -4.95 -5.57 -3.51
C PHE A 74 -6.05 -5.76 -4.54
N ASN A 75 -6.10 -6.92 -5.18
CA ASN A 75 -7.15 -7.24 -6.15
C ASN A 75 -8.53 -7.26 -5.50
N ASP A 76 -8.65 -7.86 -4.32
CA ASP A 76 -9.89 -7.91 -3.56
C ASP A 76 -10.33 -6.51 -3.12
N VAL A 77 -9.39 -5.67 -2.66
CA VAL A 77 -9.64 -4.26 -2.34
C VAL A 77 -10.14 -3.49 -3.55
N LEU A 78 -9.47 -3.61 -4.69
CA LEU A 78 -9.83 -2.91 -5.93
C LEU A 78 -11.24 -3.29 -6.40
N LEU A 79 -11.57 -4.57 -6.37
CA LEU A 79 -12.86 -5.08 -6.83
C LEU A 79 -14.00 -4.76 -5.86
N THR A 80 -13.72 -4.56 -4.58
CA THR A 80 -14.75 -4.35 -3.55
C THR A 80 -15.01 -2.87 -3.26
N ILE A 81 -13.95 -2.09 -2.96
CA ILE A 81 -14.10 -0.69 -2.55
C ILE A 81 -14.23 0.23 -3.78
N GLY A 82 -13.52 -0.11 -4.86
CA GLY A 82 -13.36 0.76 -6.03
C GLY A 82 -12.68 2.10 -5.68
N LYS A 83 -12.32 2.88 -6.70
CA LYS A 83 -11.75 4.24 -6.55
C LYS A 83 -10.39 4.32 -5.83
N VAL A 84 -9.70 3.21 -5.67
CA VAL A 84 -8.29 3.18 -5.22
C VAL A 84 -7.43 2.95 -6.45
N ASP A 85 -6.49 3.86 -6.67
CA ASP A 85 -5.63 3.84 -7.86
C ASP A 85 -4.15 3.58 -7.54
N ASN A 86 -3.76 3.58 -6.26
CA ASN A 86 -2.36 3.46 -5.86
C ASN A 86 -2.13 2.27 -4.93
N PHE A 87 -1.60 1.20 -5.50
CA PHE A 87 -1.11 0.03 -4.79
C PHE A 87 0.40 -0.08 -4.96
N ASN A 88 1.11 -0.53 -3.93
CA ASN A 88 2.56 -0.56 -3.95
C ASN A 88 3.10 -1.84 -3.32
N ILE A 89 3.99 -2.52 -4.04
CA ILE A 89 4.79 -3.62 -3.51
C ILE A 89 6.17 -3.07 -3.22
N VAL A 90 6.60 -3.10 -1.96
CA VAL A 90 7.92 -2.70 -1.50
C VAL A 90 8.75 -3.96 -1.26
N ALA A 91 9.85 -4.13 -1.97
CA ALA A 91 10.69 -5.32 -1.83
C ALA A 91 12.13 -5.08 -2.34
N ASP A 92 13.03 -6.02 -2.07
CA ASP A 92 14.39 -5.98 -2.63
C ASP A 92 14.36 -6.05 -4.17
N SER A 93 15.31 -5.36 -4.82
CA SER A 93 15.38 -5.25 -6.28
C SER A 93 15.44 -6.60 -7.00
N GLU A 94 16.04 -7.61 -6.38
CA GLU A 94 16.09 -8.99 -6.89
C GLU A 94 14.69 -9.59 -7.13
N ARG A 95 13.67 -9.08 -6.43
CA ARG A 95 12.28 -9.55 -6.50
C ARG A 95 11.47 -8.86 -7.61
N GLU A 96 12.00 -7.83 -8.26
CA GLU A 96 11.31 -7.08 -9.32
C GLU A 96 10.91 -7.99 -10.49
N SER A 97 11.82 -8.88 -10.91
CA SER A 97 11.53 -9.87 -11.95
C SER A 97 10.40 -10.83 -11.57
N LYS A 98 10.28 -11.18 -10.28
CA LYS A 98 9.20 -12.02 -9.76
C LYS A 98 7.87 -11.25 -9.75
N PHE A 99 7.88 -10.02 -9.24
CA PHE A 99 6.73 -9.11 -9.29
C PHE A 99 6.22 -8.97 -10.73
N GLY A 100 7.10 -8.69 -11.69
CA GLY A 100 6.75 -8.52 -13.09
C GLY A 100 6.03 -9.74 -13.68
N ARG A 101 6.44 -10.97 -13.32
CA ARG A 101 5.73 -12.19 -13.75
C ARG A 101 4.37 -12.33 -13.09
N GLU A 102 4.28 -12.04 -11.78
CA GLU A 102 3.07 -12.26 -11.00
C GLU A 102 1.99 -11.21 -11.31
N VAL A 103 2.34 -9.93 -11.39
CA VAL A 103 1.41 -8.83 -11.71
C VAL A 103 0.80 -8.97 -13.11
N ASN A 104 1.53 -9.58 -14.04
CA ASN A 104 1.09 -9.77 -15.42
C ASN A 104 0.19 -10.99 -15.63
N ARG A 105 -0.16 -11.73 -14.56
CA ARG A 105 -1.08 -12.86 -14.66
C ARG A 105 -2.45 -12.38 -15.17
N PRO A 106 -3.18 -13.21 -15.95
CA PRO A 106 -4.47 -12.83 -16.54
C PRO A 106 -5.49 -12.27 -15.55
N THR A 107 -5.49 -12.78 -14.31
CA THR A 107 -6.38 -12.33 -13.24
C THR A 107 -6.23 -10.84 -12.91
N PHE A 108 -4.99 -10.34 -12.81
CA PHE A 108 -4.72 -8.95 -12.44
C PHE A 108 -4.81 -7.99 -13.64
N ARG A 109 -4.66 -8.52 -14.87
CA ARG A 109 -4.96 -7.77 -16.08
C ARG A 109 -6.46 -7.58 -16.27
N ALA A 110 -7.25 -8.63 -16.02
CA ALA A 110 -8.70 -8.58 -16.14
C ALA A 110 -9.34 -7.57 -15.17
N SER A 111 -8.82 -7.47 -13.93
CA SER A 111 -9.26 -6.47 -12.96
C SER A 111 -8.64 -5.09 -13.16
N LYS A 112 -7.68 -4.95 -14.08
CA LYS A 112 -6.82 -3.76 -14.27
C LYS A 112 -5.95 -3.40 -13.07
N LEU A 113 -5.76 -4.32 -12.10
CA LEU A 113 -4.82 -4.10 -11.00
C LEU A 113 -3.39 -3.89 -11.52
N SER A 114 -3.00 -4.57 -12.60
CA SER A 114 -1.65 -4.44 -13.17
C SER A 114 -1.30 -3.03 -13.62
N GLU A 115 -2.29 -2.17 -13.85
CA GLU A 115 -2.13 -0.76 -14.24
C GLU A 115 -2.03 0.18 -13.02
N LYS A 116 -2.32 -0.33 -11.82
CA LYS A 116 -2.49 0.44 -10.58
C LYS A 116 -1.48 0.08 -9.49
N VAL A 117 -0.67 -0.95 -9.72
CA VAL A 117 0.32 -1.42 -8.75
C VAL A 117 1.73 -1.09 -9.21
N THR A 118 2.49 -0.46 -8.32
CA THR A 118 3.87 -0.05 -8.54
C THR A 118 4.82 -0.93 -7.72
N PHE A 119 5.93 -1.32 -8.31
CA PHE A 119 7.03 -1.94 -7.58
C PHE A 119 7.98 -0.86 -7.08
N LEU A 120 8.27 -0.86 -5.78
CA LEU A 120 9.20 0.04 -5.13
C LEU A 120 10.30 -0.79 -4.48
N ASN A 121 11.55 -0.37 -4.66
CA ASN A 121 12.66 -0.92 -3.89
C ASN A 121 13.07 0.08 -2.80
N TYR A 122 13.80 -0.42 -1.79
CA TYR A 122 14.23 0.40 -0.66
C TYR A 122 15.13 1.58 -1.06
N GLN A 123 15.82 1.48 -2.20
CA GLN A 123 16.70 2.55 -2.70
C GLN A 123 15.90 3.72 -3.31
N ASN A 124 14.73 3.44 -3.87
CA ASN A 124 13.97 4.39 -4.68
C ASN A 124 12.69 4.90 -4.00
N ILE A 125 12.31 4.34 -2.84
CA ILE A 125 11.08 4.69 -2.13
C ILE A 125 11.01 6.17 -1.74
N TYR A 126 12.15 6.78 -1.40
CA TYR A 126 12.22 8.21 -1.04
C TYR A 126 11.94 9.12 -2.24
N GLN A 127 12.47 8.78 -3.42
CA GLN A 127 12.22 9.53 -4.64
C GLN A 127 10.77 9.39 -5.11
N TRP A 128 10.21 8.18 -4.99
CA TRP A 128 8.79 7.96 -5.24
C TRP A 128 7.91 8.86 -4.35
N PHE A 129 8.21 8.92 -3.04
CA PHE A 129 7.50 9.77 -2.10
C PHE A 129 7.53 11.26 -2.49
N ILE A 130 8.70 11.76 -2.91
CA ILE A 130 8.85 13.15 -3.36
C ILE A 130 7.99 13.40 -4.61
N ASN A 131 7.99 12.47 -5.58
CA ASN A 131 7.26 12.62 -6.83
C ASN A 131 5.75 12.68 -6.60
N ILE A 132 5.19 11.77 -5.79
CA ILE A 132 3.75 11.79 -5.50
C ILE A 132 3.34 13.05 -4.74
N SER A 133 4.19 13.53 -3.84
CA SER A 133 3.94 14.76 -3.07
C SER A 133 3.99 16.01 -3.94
N SER A 134 4.64 15.93 -5.10
CA SER A 134 4.84 17.05 -6.03
C SER A 134 3.79 17.10 -7.15
N GLN A 135 3.28 15.95 -7.60
CA GLN A 135 2.29 15.88 -8.68
C GLN A 135 0.89 16.36 -8.28
N GLU A 136 0.59 16.44 -6.99
CA GLU A 136 -0.73 16.85 -6.50
C GLU A 136 -0.82 18.33 -6.08
N LYS A 137 0.18 19.14 -6.45
CA LYS A 137 0.21 20.61 -6.25
C LYS A 137 -0.33 21.43 -7.43
N LEU A 138 -0.93 20.79 -8.43
CA LEU A 138 -1.52 21.42 -9.62
C LEU A 138 -3.05 21.29 -9.62
#